data_AF-A0A7D9H6U3-F1
#
_entry.id   AF-A0A7D9H6U3-F1
#
_cell.length_a   1.000
_cell.length_b   1.000
_cell.length_c   1.000
_cell.angle_alpha   90.00
_cell.angle_beta   90.00
_cell.angle_gamma   90.00
#
_symmetry.space_group_name_H-M   'P 1'
#
loop_
_entity.id
_entity.type
_entity.pdbx_description
1 polymer ?
#
loop_
_entity_poly.entity_id
_entity_poly.type
_entity_poly.pdbx_seq_one_letter_code
_entity_poly.pdbx_strand_id
1 'polypeptide(L)' 'ERINDVIAREIGRNWKDLARALRIRQHCIDSLEAVLALHRKNYNNDAVWKNMLLNGLTEARRNDLRKEVERI' A
#
# COMPACT_ATOMS: atom_id res chain seq x y z
N GLU A 1 9.43 -3.61 -6.73
CA GLU A 1 10.18 -3.02 -5.59
C GLU A 1 10.06 -1.51 -5.54
N ARG A 2 10.35 -0.79 -6.64
CA ARG A 2 10.27 0.68 -6.73
C ARG A 2 9.02 1.37 -6.15
N ILE A 3 7.82 0.79 -6.31
CA ILE A 3 6.57 1.29 -5.69
C ILE A 3 6.60 1.13 -4.16
N ASN A 4 7.07 -0.01 -3.66
CA ASN A 4 7.14 -0.28 -2.23
C ASN A 4 8.13 0.67 -1.55
N ASP A 5 9.26 0.95 -2.19
CA ASP A 5 10.29 1.86 -1.65
C ASP A 5 9.76 3.29 -1.50
N VAL A 6 9.01 3.78 -2.50
CA VAL A 6 8.34 5.09 -2.45
C VAL A 6 7.34 5.13 -1.30
N ILE A 7 6.49 4.11 -1.18
CA ILE A 7 5.52 4.05 -0.08
C ILE A 7 6.25 4.00 1.27
N ALA A 8 7.28 3.17 1.41
CA ALA A 8 8.04 3.04 2.65
C ALA A 8 8.71 4.34 3.08
N ARG A 9 9.26 5.10 2.14
CA ARG A 9 9.92 6.38 2.41
C ARG A 9 8.96 7.46 2.87
N GLU A 10 7.81 7.59 2.22
CA GLU A 10 6.92 8.76 2.40
C GLU A 10 5.75 8.51 3.37
N ILE A 11 5.34 7.26 3.59
CA ILE A 11 4.14 6.98 4.38
C ILE A 11 4.35 7.18 5.89
N GLY A 12 5.59 6.99 6.36
CA GLY A 12 5.98 7.16 7.75
C GLY A 12 5.07 6.39 8.71
N ARG A 13 4.62 7.03 9.79
CA ARG A 13 3.78 6.40 10.84
C ARG A 13 2.34 6.10 10.42
N ASN A 14 1.89 6.62 9.26
CA ASN A 14 0.51 6.49 8.80
C ASN A 14 0.26 5.19 8.03
N TRP A 15 1.26 4.28 7.96
CA TRP A 15 1.11 3.00 7.27
C TRP A 15 -0.02 2.14 7.83
N LYS A 16 -0.37 2.30 9.12
CA LYS A 16 -1.46 1.55 9.75
C LYS A 16 -2.83 1.90 9.14
N ASP A 17 -3.01 3.14 8.69
CA ASP A 17 -4.26 3.55 8.03
C ASP A 17 -4.32 2.98 6.61
N LEU A 18 -3.17 2.93 5.91
CA LEU A 18 -3.08 2.20 4.65
C LEU A 18 -3.38 0.70 4.84
N ALA A 19 -2.81 0.07 5.86
CA ALA A 19 -3.05 -1.34 6.15
C ALA A 19 -4.55 -1.64 6.35
N ARG A 20 -5.27 -0.76 7.06
CA ARG A 20 -6.71 -0.83 7.25
C ARG A 20 -7.47 -0.62 5.94
N ALA A 21 -7.09 0.36 5.13
CA ALA A 21 -7.68 0.61 3.82
C ALA A 21 -7.49 -0.58 2.86
N LEU A 22 -6.34 -1.25 2.93
CA LEU A 22 -6.07 -2.49 2.19
C LEU A 22 -6.77 -3.73 2.80
N ARG A 23 -7.59 -3.54 3.83
CA ARG A 23 -8.34 -4.58 4.55
C ARG A 23 -7.46 -5.70 5.10
N ILE A 24 -6.20 -5.38 5.42
CA ILE A 24 -5.29 -6.33 6.03
C ILE A 24 -5.54 -6.32 7.54
N ARG A 25 -5.78 -7.50 8.11
CA ARG A 25 -6.16 -7.62 9.52
C ARG A 25 -5.00 -7.18 10.41
N GLN A 26 -5.29 -6.28 11.35
CA GLN A 26 -4.27 -5.63 12.17
C GLN A 26 -3.41 -6.59 13.02
N HIS A 27 -3.92 -7.77 13.37
CA HIS A 27 -3.16 -8.80 14.10
C HIS A 27 -2.15 -9.56 13.23
N CYS A 28 -2.21 -9.40 11.91
CA CYS A 28 -1.28 -10.03 10.97
C CYS A 28 -0.12 -9.10 10.57
N ILE A 29 0.04 -7.95 11.25
CA ILE A 29 0.85 -6.86 10.75
C ILE A 29 1.78 -6.31 11.82
N ASP A 30 3.06 -6.64 11.66
CA ASP A 30 4.13 -6.14 12.52
C ASP A 30 4.91 -4.99 11.86
N SER A 31 4.86 -4.88 10.52
CA SER A 31 5.56 -3.83 9.76
C SER A 31 4.85 -3.48 8.45
N LEU A 32 5.21 -2.32 7.87
CA LEU A 32 4.70 -1.88 6.57
C LEU A 32 5.12 -2.83 5.44
N GLU A 33 6.33 -3.36 5.48
CA GLU A 33 6.85 -4.30 4.49
C GLU A 33 6.00 -5.57 4.47
N ALA A 34 5.58 -6.05 5.64
CA ALA A 34 4.66 -7.17 5.74
C ALA A 34 3.29 -6.85 5.11
N VAL A 35 2.76 -5.63 5.30
CA VAL A 35 1.53 -5.16 4.65
C VAL A 35 1.66 -5.22 3.14
N LEU A 36 2.71 -4.62 2.58
CA LEU A 36 2.91 -4.51 1.14
C LEU A 36 3.17 -5.89 0.51
N ALA A 37 3.95 -6.74 1.17
CA ALA A 37 4.20 -8.10 0.72
C ALA A 37 2.93 -8.96 0.75
N LEU A 38 2.14 -8.88 1.83
CA LEU A 38 0.88 -9.63 1.95
C LEU A 38 -0.14 -9.11 0.94
N HIS A 39 -0.27 -7.80 0.78
CA HIS A 39 -1.12 -7.20 -0.24
C HIS A 39 -0.72 -7.71 -1.63
N ARG A 40 0.57 -7.68 -1.97
CA ARG A 40 1.06 -8.17 -3.27
C ARG A 40 0.76 -9.65 -3.49
N LYS A 41 0.89 -10.49 -2.47
CA LYS A 41 0.59 -11.94 -2.55
C LYS A 41 -0.89 -12.23 -2.81
N ASN A 42 -1.81 -11.31 -2.47
CA ASN A 42 -3.24 -11.51 -2.69
C ASN A 42 -3.67 -11.30 -4.16
N TYR A 43 -2.75 -10.88 -5.03
CA TYR A 43 -3.06 -10.60 -6.44
C TYR A 43 -2.01 -11.24 -7.37
N ASN A 44 -2.50 -12.00 -8.34
CA ASN A 44 -1.66 -12.62 -9.37
C ASN A 44 -1.45 -11.71 -10.60
N ASN A 45 -2.10 -10.55 -10.63
CA ASN A 45 -2.03 -9.59 -11.74
C ASN A 45 -1.56 -8.23 -11.22
N ASP A 46 -0.47 -7.74 -11.80
CA ASP A 46 0.18 -6.48 -11.45
C ASP A 46 -0.71 -5.25 -11.61
N ALA A 47 -1.48 -5.18 -12.69
CA ALA A 47 -2.37 -4.04 -12.93
C ALA A 47 -3.51 -4.01 -11.92
N VAL A 48 -4.08 -5.17 -11.59
CA VAL A 48 -5.13 -5.28 -10.56
C VAL A 48 -4.57 -4.93 -9.19
N TRP A 49 -3.41 -5.49 -8.83
CA TRP A 49 -2.72 -5.16 -7.59
C TRP A 49 -2.48 -3.65 -7.45
N LYS A 50 -1.94 -3.02 -8.50
CA LYS A 50 -1.63 -1.59 -8.50
C LYS A 50 -2.91 -0.76 -8.35
N ASN A 51 -3.99 -1.09 -9.06
CA ASN A 51 -5.27 -0.40 -8.91
C ASN A 51 -5.84 -0.50 -7.48
N MET A 52 -5.77 -1.69 -6.87
CA MET A 52 -6.22 -1.88 -5.49
C MET A 52 -5.35 -1.09 -4.50
N LEU A 53 -4.04 -1.02 -4.74
CA LEU A 53 -3.12 -0.21 -3.95
C LEU A 53 -3.42 1.29 -4.07
N LEU A 54 -3.68 1.80 -5.27
CA LEU A 54 -4.05 3.20 -5.50
C LEU A 54 -5.39 3.58 -4.82
N ASN A 55 -6.35 2.65 -4.82
CA ASN A 55 -7.60 2.82 -4.08
C ASN A 55 -7.33 2.87 -2.57
N GLY A 56 -6.52 1.95 -2.04
CA GLY A 56 -6.12 1.96 -0.63
C GLY A 56 -5.40 3.24 -0.20
N LEU A 57 -4.51 3.77 -1.05
CA LEU A 57 -3.85 5.07 -0.80
C LEU A 57 -4.86 6.23 -0.78
N THR A 58 -5.88 6.19 -1.64
CA THR A 58 -6.97 7.18 -1.66
C THR A 58 -7.77 7.13 -0.36
N GLU A 59 -8.18 5.92 0.06
CA GLU A 59 -8.94 5.70 1.30
C GLU A 59 -8.12 6.10 2.54
N ALA A 60 -6.82 5.84 2.54
CA ALA A 60 -5.88 6.27 3.58
C ALA A 60 -5.55 7.77 3.52
N ARG A 61 -6.22 8.54 2.65
CA ARG A 61 -6.03 9.98 2.46
C ARG A 61 -4.60 10.37 2.03
N ARG A 62 -3.85 9.43 1.46
CA ARG A 62 -2.50 9.65 0.91
C ARG A 62 -2.55 9.84 -0.61
N ASN A 63 -3.31 10.87 -1.04
CA ASN A 63 -3.44 11.25 -2.45
C ASN A 63 -2.11 11.75 -3.05
N ASP A 64 -1.20 12.22 -2.20
CA ASP A 64 0.19 12.53 -2.54
C ASP A 64 0.91 11.27 -3.05
N LEU A 65 0.93 10.21 -2.24
CA LEU A 65 1.55 8.94 -2.57
C LEU A 65 0.88 8.26 -3.75
N ARG A 66 -0.45 8.32 -3.83
CA ARG A 66 -1.20 7.81 -4.99
C ARG A 66 -0.67 8.39 -6.29
N LYS A 67 -0.52 9.72 -6.37
CA LYS A 67 -0.02 10.40 -7.58
C LYS A 67 1.41 10.00 -7.92
N GLU A 68 2.25 9.77 -6.90
CA GLU A 68 3.62 9.32 -7.11
C GLU A 68 3.68 7.88 -7.64
N VAL A 69 2.91 6.97 -7.03
CA VAL A 69 2.81 5.57 -7.45
C VAL A 69 2.18 5.41 -8.83
N GLU A 70 1.23 6.27 -9.20
CA GLU A 70 0.58 6.23 -10.52
C GLU A 70 1.58 6.52 -11.67
N ARG A 71 2.59 7.34 -11.42
CA ARG A 71 3.65 7.72 -12.39
C ARG A 71 4.72 6.66 -12.61
N ILE A 72 4.76 5.61 -11.79
CA ILE A 72 5.75 4.51 -11.86
C ILE A 72 5.19 3.38 -12.72
#